data_AF-A0AA90ZK91-F1
#
_entry.id   AF-A0AA90ZK91-F1
#
_cell.length_a   1.000
_cell.length_b   1.000
_cell.length_c   1.000
_cell.angle_alpha   90.00
_cell.angle_beta   90.00
_cell.angle_gamma   90.00
#
_symmetry.space_group_name_H-M   'P 1'
#
loop_
_entity.id
_entity.type
_entity.pdbx_description
1 polymer ?
#
loop_
_entity_poly.entity_id
_entity_poly.type
_entity_poly.pdbx_seq_one_letter_code
_entity_poly.pdbx_strand_id
1 'polypeptide(L)'
;MAKIDFQNFTIPVGISKKRKQTGDARETIANLVYTRSMGIKAHHLAFKIYESNGATEFSDDEVNLIKELVEHYCFPSIIDALNEQLNCQTDKNE
;
A
#
# COMPACT_ATOMS: atom_id res chain seq x y z
N MET A 1 5.68 -4.77 -11.94
CA MET A 1 6.09 -5.05 -10.55
C MET A 1 6.43 -3.73 -9.86
N ALA A 2 6.13 -3.57 -8.57
CA ALA A 2 6.43 -2.36 -7.81
C ALA A 2 6.96 -2.68 -6.39
N LYS A 3 7.80 -1.80 -5.84
CA LYS A 3 8.31 -1.85 -4.47
C LYS A 3 7.49 -0.96 -3.56
N ILE A 4 6.82 -1.53 -2.56
CA ILE A 4 6.02 -0.75 -1.61
C ILE A 4 6.59 -0.94 -0.21
N ASP A 5 6.75 0.16 0.52
CA ASP A 5 7.16 0.14 1.93
C ASP A 5 5.95 0.47 2.81
N PHE A 6 5.32 -0.57 3.35
CA PHE A 6 4.24 -0.46 4.31
C PHE A 6 4.73 -0.25 5.75
N GLN A 7 6.01 -0.52 6.05
CA GLN A 7 6.58 -0.34 7.38
C GLN A 7 6.88 1.14 7.66
N ASN A 8 7.33 1.88 6.64
CA ASN A 8 7.57 3.33 6.69
C ASN A 8 6.59 4.08 5.80
N PHE A 9 5.29 3.83 6.01
CA PHE A 9 4.25 4.39 5.17
C PHE A 9 3.92 5.84 5.56
N THR A 10 4.10 6.77 4.62
CA THR A 10 4.01 8.20 4.89
C THR A 10 2.71 8.79 4.33
N ILE A 11 1.84 9.29 5.22
CA ILE A 11 0.49 9.73 4.91
C ILE A 11 0.35 11.24 5.12
N PRO A 12 -0.25 12.01 4.19
CA PRO A 12 -0.58 13.40 4.42
C PRO A 12 -1.69 13.53 5.49
N VAL A 13 -1.49 14.41 6.48
CA VAL A 13 -2.46 14.63 7.58
C VAL A 13 -3.49 15.72 7.28
N GLY A 14 -3.51 16.24 6.06
CA GLY A 14 -4.45 17.27 5.64
C GLY A 14 -4.38 17.54 4.14
N ILE A 15 -5.41 18.21 3.62
CA ILE A 15 -5.59 18.41 2.18
C ILE A 15 -4.46 19.20 1.52
N SER A 16 -3.77 20.06 2.28
CA SER A 16 -2.62 20.82 1.76
C SER A 16 -1.37 19.95 1.56
N LYS A 17 -1.37 18.70 2.05
CA LYS A 17 -0.26 17.72 2.01
C LYS A 17 1.08 18.18 2.61
N LYS A 18 1.14 19.40 3.18
CA LYS A 18 2.34 20.03 3.77
C LYS A 18 2.86 19.29 5.00
N ARG A 19 1.97 18.73 5.81
CA ARG A 19 2.32 17.89 6.95
C ARG A 19 2.07 16.44 6.56
N LYS A 20 3.05 15.60 6.83
CA LYS A 20 2.99 14.16 6.64
C LYS A 20 3.32 13.46 7.96
N GLN A 21 2.76 12.28 8.15
CA GLN A 21 3.06 11.40 9.27
C GLN A 21 3.48 10.05 8.71
N THR A 22 4.59 9.52 9.22
CA THR A 22 5.09 8.20 8.86
C THR A 22 4.74 7.21 9.98
N GLY A 23 4.29 6.02 9.61
CA GLY A 23 3.99 4.95 10.55
C GLY A 23 3.97 3.58 9.87
N ASP A 24 3.84 2.55 10.70
CA ASP A 24 3.73 1.17 10.23
C ASP A 24 2.28 0.86 9.86
N ALA A 25 2.06 0.64 8.57
CA ALA A 25 0.76 0.30 7.99
C ALA A 25 0.63 -1.18 7.65
N ARG A 26 1.66 -2.02 7.89
CA ARG A 26 1.67 -3.43 7.48
C ARG A 26 0.44 -4.19 7.97
N GLU A 27 0.17 -4.14 9.26
CA GLU A 27 -0.98 -4.83 9.85
C GLU A 27 -2.32 -4.28 9.34
N THR A 28 -2.44 -2.96 9.19
CA THR A 28 -3.68 -2.34 8.72
C THR A 28 -4.02 -2.75 7.29
N ILE A 29 -3.03 -2.68 6.38
CA ILE A 29 -3.23 -3.05 4.98
C ILE A 29 -3.35 -4.57 4.81
N ALA A 30 -2.60 -5.36 5.58
CA ALA A 30 -2.75 -6.82 5.59
C ALA A 30 -4.15 -7.24 6.03
N ASN A 31 -4.67 -6.65 7.11
CA ASN A 31 -6.04 -6.91 7.57
C ASN A 31 -7.10 -6.50 6.54
N LEU A 32 -6.86 -5.41 5.81
CA LEU A 32 -7.75 -5.00 4.71
C LEU A 32 -7.80 -6.10 3.62
N VAL A 33 -6.65 -6.58 3.16
CA VAL A 33 -6.59 -7.67 2.16
C VAL A 33 -7.24 -8.95 2.70
N TYR A 34 -6.91 -9.32 3.94
CA TYR A 34 -7.39 -10.54 4.57
C TYR A 34 -8.92 -10.57 4.76
N THR A 35 -9.52 -9.43 5.12
CA THR A 35 -10.94 -9.36 5.49
C THR A 35 -11.86 -8.93 4.35
N ARG A 36 -11.31 -8.32 3.28
CA ARG A 36 -12.09 -7.75 2.17
C ARG A 36 -11.84 -8.38 0.80
N SER A 37 -10.94 -9.36 0.70
CA SER A 37 -10.69 -10.09 -0.55
C SER A 37 -10.83 -11.60 -0.38
N MET A 38 -11.13 -12.29 -1.47
CA MET A 38 -11.45 -13.72 -1.49
C MET A 38 -10.30 -14.55 -2.09
N GLY A 39 -10.13 -15.76 -1.56
CA GLY A 39 -9.28 -16.80 -2.15
C GLY A 39 -7.83 -16.82 -1.68
N ILE A 40 -7.11 -17.86 -2.10
CA ILE A 40 -5.77 -18.17 -1.60
C ILE A 40 -4.71 -17.12 -1.99
N LYS A 41 -4.90 -16.43 -3.12
CA LYS A 41 -4.01 -15.34 -3.54
C LYS A 41 -4.10 -14.15 -2.57
N ALA A 42 -5.31 -13.77 -2.16
CA ALA A 42 -5.52 -12.71 -1.17
C ALA A 42 -4.95 -13.09 0.20
N HIS A 43 -5.16 -14.34 0.62
CA HIS A 43 -4.56 -14.86 1.84
C HIS A 43 -3.04 -14.72 1.81
N HIS A 44 -2.38 -15.23 0.76
CA HIS A 44 -0.93 -15.12 0.62
C HIS A 44 -0.44 -13.66 0.62
N LEU A 45 -1.13 -12.78 -0.11
CA LEU A 45 -0.79 -11.36 -0.17
C LEU A 45 -0.89 -10.66 1.19
N ALA A 46 -1.93 -10.95 1.97
CA ALA A 46 -2.09 -10.38 3.30
C ALA A 46 -0.90 -10.72 4.20
N PHE A 47 -0.48 -11.98 4.24
CA PHE A 47 0.69 -12.40 5.03
C PHE A 47 2.00 -11.83 4.49
N LYS A 48 2.16 -11.77 3.16
CA LYS A 48 3.33 -11.11 2.53
C LYS A 48 3.46 -9.65 2.96
N ILE A 49 2.36 -8.91 3.06
CA ILE A 49 2.35 -7.51 3.54
C ILE A 49 2.68 -7.47 5.04
N TYR A 50 2.06 -8.32 5.85
CA TYR A 50 2.28 -8.34 7.30
C TYR A 50 3.72 -8.67 7.68
N GLU A 51 4.34 -9.62 6.99
CA GLU A 51 5.70 -10.10 7.23
C GLU A 51 6.77 -9.31 6.46
N SER A 52 6.36 -8.34 5.64
CA SER A 52 7.27 -7.51 4.84
C SER A 52 8.23 -6.71 5.71
N ASN A 53 9.45 -6.50 5.22
CA ASN A 53 10.48 -5.68 5.88
C ASN A 53 10.93 -4.57 4.93
N GLY A 54 10.59 -3.33 5.27
CA GLY A 54 10.81 -2.16 4.41
C GLY A 54 10.21 -2.31 3.01
N ALA A 55 10.88 -1.73 2.01
CA ALA A 55 10.46 -1.78 0.62
C ALA A 55 10.48 -3.21 0.05
N THR A 56 9.28 -3.76 -0.19
CA THR A 56 9.07 -5.15 -0.64
C THR A 56 8.48 -5.18 -2.05
N GLU A 57 8.91 -6.14 -2.87
CA GLU A 57 8.44 -6.30 -4.25
C GLU A 57 7.07 -6.98 -4.33
N PHE A 58 6.17 -6.37 -5.10
CA PHE A 58 4.83 -6.87 -5.40
C PHE A 58 4.65 -7.03 -6.91
N SER A 59 3.95 -8.11 -7.30
CA SER A 59 3.57 -8.33 -8.69
C SER A 59 2.50 -7.33 -9.13
N ASP A 60 2.30 -7.17 -10.44
CA ASP A 60 1.28 -6.23 -10.95
C ASP A 60 -0.13 -6.61 -10.50
N ASP A 61 -0.44 -7.91 -10.44
CA ASP A 61 -1.70 -8.42 -9.88
C ASP A 61 -1.88 -8.06 -8.40
N GLU A 62 -0.81 -8.19 -7.59
CA GLU A 62 -0.84 -7.84 -6.17
C GLU A 62 -1.03 -6.33 -5.98
N VAL A 63 -0.32 -5.51 -6.75
CA VAL A 63 -0.45 -4.05 -6.71
C VAL A 63 -1.86 -3.61 -7.11
N ASN A 64 -2.42 -4.20 -8.17
CA ASN A 64 -3.78 -3.90 -8.61
C ASN A 64 -4.81 -4.24 -7.53
N LEU A 65 -4.69 -5.40 -6.88
CA LEU A 65 -5.58 -5.78 -5.79
C LEU A 65 -5.45 -4.85 -4.59
N ILE A 66 -4.23 -4.47 -4.18
CA ILE A 66 -4.01 -3.52 -3.09
C ILE A 66 -4.68 -2.18 -3.43
N LYS A 67 -4.45 -1.69 -4.66
CA LYS A 67 -4.99 -0.40 -5.12
C LYS A 67 -6.52 -0.40 -5.11
N GLU A 68 -7.15 -1.44 -5.66
CA GLU A 68 -8.61 -1.59 -5.66
C GLU A 68 -9.17 -1.52 -4.24
N LEU A 69 -8.60 -2.28 -3.30
CA LEU A 69 -9.07 -2.29 -1.92
C LEU A 69 -8.84 -0.96 -1.20
N VAL A 70 -7.69 -0.32 -1.40
CA VAL A 70 -7.39 0.98 -0.79
C VAL A 70 -8.33 2.06 -1.33
N GLU A 71 -8.63 2.06 -2.62
CA GLU A 71 -9.58 2.99 -3.24
C GLU A 71 -11.01 2.80 -2.74
N HIS A 72 -11.43 1.56 -2.46
CA HIS A 72 -12.79 1.27 -1.99
C HIS A 72 -13.00 1.44 -0.48
N TYR A 73 -11.97 1.21 0.33
CA TYR A 73 -12.14 1.05 1.79
C TYR A 73 -11.28 1.98 2.65
N CYS A 74 -10.35 2.75 2.07
CA CYS A 74 -9.48 3.65 2.84
C CYS A 74 -9.79 5.13 2.62
N PHE A 75 -9.23 5.95 3.51
CA PHE A 75 -9.32 7.40 3.39
C PHE A 75 -8.51 7.93 2.19
N PRO A 76 -8.91 9.07 1.60
CA PRO A 76 -8.18 9.70 0.50
C PRO A 76 -6.69 9.92 0.77
N SER A 77 -6.30 10.18 2.02
CA SER A 77 -4.90 10.35 2.41
C SER A 77 -4.07 9.07 2.24
N ILE A 78 -4.67 7.89 2.43
CA ILE A 78 -4.01 6.59 2.20
C ILE A 78 -3.87 6.32 0.71
N ILE A 79 -4.92 6.65 -0.07
CA ILE A 79 -4.91 6.55 -1.54
C ILE A 79 -3.78 7.43 -2.10
N ASP A 80 -3.68 8.68 -1.64
CA ASP A 80 -2.62 9.61 -2.00
C ASP A 80 -1.22 9.05 -1.68
N ALA A 81 -1.05 8.50 -0.48
CA ALA A 81 0.24 7.95 -0.03
C ALA A 81 0.68 6.74 -0.84
N LEU A 82 -0.26 5.84 -1.16
CA LEU A 82 0.02 4.67 -2.01
C LEU A 82 0.42 5.10 -3.42
N ASN A 83 -0.34 6.01 -4.02
CA ASN A 83 -0.05 6.52 -5.36
C ASN A 83 1.29 7.27 -5.41
N GLU A 84 1.66 8.02 -4.37
CA GLU A 84 2.97 8.68 -4.29
C GLU A 84 4.11 7.66 -4.35
N GLN A 85 4.03 6.55 -3.60
CA GLN A 85 5.06 5.50 -3.66
C GLN A 85 5.12 4.82 -5.04
N LEU A 86 3.97 4.57 -5.69
CA LEU A 86 3.91 3.93 -6.99
C LEU A 86 4.43 4.84 -8.11
N ASN A 87 4.07 6.13 -8.10
CA ASN A 87 4.51 7.09 -9.11
C ASN A 87 6.01 7.41 -9.01
N CYS A 88 6.58 7.47 -7.80
CA CYS A 88 8.02 7.64 -7.62
C CYS A 88 8.88 6.52 -8.22
N GLN A 89 8.27 5.43 -8.69
CA GLN A 89 8.96 4.33 -9.36
C GLN A 89 8.85 4.41 -10.87
N THR A 90 7.76 4.97 -11.40
CA THR A 90 7.64 5.23 -12.85
C THR A 90 8.62 6.31 -13.29
N ASP A 91 8.81 7.36 -12.48
CA ASP A 91 9.76 8.46 -12.79
C ASP A 91 11.25 8.05 -12.74
N LYS A 92 11.58 6.88 -12.15
CA LYS A 92 12.96 6.37 -12.09
C LYS A 92 13.34 5.51 -13.28
N ASN A 93 12.36 5.19 -14.14
CA ASN A 93 12.54 4.33 -15.31
C ASN A 93 12.51 5.12 -16.63
N GLU A 94 12.44 6.46 -16.56
CA GLU A 94 12.61 7.41 -17.67
C GLU A 94 13.97 8.12 -17.58
#